data_AF-A0AAV2SFF5-F1
#
_entry.id   AF-A0AAV2SFF5-F1
#
_cell.length_a   1.000
_cell.length_b   1.000
_cell.length_c   1.000
_cell.angle_alpha   90.00
_cell.angle_beta   90.00
_cell.angle_gamma   90.00
#
_symmetry.space_group_name_H-M   'P 1'
#
loop_
_entity.id
_entity.type
_entity.pdbx_description
1 polymer ?
#
loop_
_entity_poly.entity_id
_entity_poly.type
_entity_poly.pdbx_seq_one_letter_code
_entity_poly.pdbx_strand_id
1 'polypeptide(L)'
;MLEAPLQKELPSDSIDVAERNLKNQNYAPPRSERITQADDYLTAQEEWDAVQCVEPIIRRNTRSNDSSPKKSIGSIGSNGSCYSIKQPQPPSPPNLHSNVRISPHTDFDEVWDFFMRQDMSHVMDVIRPTMERRGVNGLIRTIFGPKKLKPQLLDERNLLFAIAQCQMDNSEPLHLQILQTIYKVLTSTKIDCPRYGSHWDAVGFQGNDPATDLRGVGLLGLIHALYLLTHEATLPLARDIYKLSHDQVSQFPLMVLCINVTRISLQTLREGLLNKRSNSEQN
;
A
#
# COMPACT_ATOMS: atom_id res chain seq x y z
N MET A 1 22.66 61.04 -19.89
CA MET A 1 23.62 59.91 -19.84
C MET A 1 24.34 60.01 -18.50
N LEU A 2 24.26 59.09 -17.55
CA LEU A 2 23.75 57.72 -17.47
C LEU A 2 23.27 57.52 -16.01
N GLU A 3 22.08 56.96 -15.80
CA GLU A 3 21.73 56.36 -14.51
C GLU A 3 22.36 54.96 -14.44
N ALA A 4 23.03 54.66 -13.33
CA ALA A 4 23.55 53.34 -13.00
C ALA A 4 22.50 52.55 -12.21
N PRO A 5 22.32 51.24 -12.43
CA PRO A 5 21.27 50.46 -11.78
C PRO A 5 21.65 50.05 -10.35
N LEU A 6 20.71 50.26 -9.43
CA LEU A 6 20.73 49.86 -8.04
C LEU A 6 20.77 48.32 -7.92
N GLN A 7 21.85 47.77 -7.36
CA GLN A 7 21.91 46.36 -6.94
C GLN A 7 20.96 46.16 -5.74
N LYS A 8 19.97 45.28 -5.88
CA LYS A 8 19.18 44.76 -4.76
C LYS A 8 19.98 43.67 -4.06
N GLU A 9 20.29 43.87 -2.78
CA GLU A 9 20.76 42.80 -1.90
C GLU A 9 19.63 41.78 -1.63
N LEU A 10 19.98 40.49 -1.65
CA LEU A 10 19.13 39.37 -1.28
C LEU A 10 19.04 39.29 0.26
N PRO A 11 17.85 39.15 0.88
CA PRO A 11 17.78 38.87 2.31
C PRO A 11 18.16 37.41 2.59
N SER A 12 19.14 37.23 3.49
CA SER A 12 19.60 35.95 4.02
C SER A 12 18.63 35.42 5.09
N ASP A 13 17.64 34.62 4.71
CA ASP A 13 16.82 33.84 5.65
C ASP A 13 16.98 32.33 5.39
N SER A 14 18.21 31.89 5.20
CA SER A 14 18.60 30.47 5.20
C SER A 14 18.79 29.93 6.62
N ILE A 15 18.07 30.46 7.63
CA ILE A 15 18.08 29.91 8.99
C ILE A 15 17.18 28.66 9.02
N ASP A 16 17.83 27.61 8.55
CA ASP A 16 17.96 26.28 9.12
C ASP A 16 16.70 25.41 9.31
N VAL A 17 16.29 24.81 8.19
CA VAL A 17 15.40 23.64 8.13
C VAL A 17 15.96 22.47 8.97
N ALA A 18 17.28 22.34 9.12
CA ALA A 18 17.86 21.28 9.95
C ALA A 18 17.65 21.54 11.45
N GLU A 19 17.67 22.80 11.90
CA GLU A 19 17.36 23.17 13.28
C GLU A 19 15.89 22.92 13.64
N ARG A 20 14.99 23.12 12.67
CA ARG A 20 13.56 22.79 12.80
C ARG A 20 13.31 21.28 12.86
N ASN A 21 14.03 20.52 12.04
CA ASN A 21 13.98 19.05 12.04
C ASN A 21 14.52 18.47 13.36
N LEU A 22 15.56 19.08 13.95
CA LEU A 22 16.08 18.70 15.27
C LEU A 22 15.06 18.95 16.40
N LYS A 23 14.22 19.99 16.26
CA LYS A 23 13.17 20.31 17.24
C LYS A 23 12.01 19.31 17.20
N ASN A 24 11.67 18.80 16.02
CA ASN A 24 10.66 17.76 15.83
C ASN A 24 11.16 16.37 16.29
N GLN A 25 12.46 16.10 16.17
CA GLN A 25 13.09 14.89 16.69
C GLN A 25 13.03 14.79 18.22
N ASN A 26 12.87 15.92 18.91
CA ASN A 26 12.76 16.03 20.36
C ASN A 26 11.31 16.14 20.89
N TYR A 27 10.30 16.13 20.00
CA TYR A 27 8.91 16.09 20.45
C TYR A 27 8.57 14.67 20.90
N ALA A 28 8.55 14.52 22.22
CA ALA A 28 8.39 13.25 22.89
C ALA A 28 7.05 13.33 23.65
N PRO A 29 6.01 12.54 23.28
CA PRO A 29 4.69 12.64 23.91
C PRO A 29 4.79 12.52 25.44
N PRO A 30 3.87 13.10 26.23
CA PRO A 30 3.81 12.89 27.67
C PRO A 30 3.98 11.41 28.03
N ARG A 31 4.78 11.10 29.05
CA ARG A 31 5.12 9.72 29.43
C ARG A 31 3.89 8.82 29.63
N SER A 32 2.78 9.40 30.09
CA SER A 32 1.50 8.69 30.22
C SER A 32 0.88 8.31 28.88
N GLU A 33 0.89 9.21 27.89
CA GLU A 33 0.37 8.93 26.53
C GLU A 33 1.25 7.92 25.79
N ARG A 34 2.57 7.98 25.98
CA ARG A 34 3.51 7.01 25.41
C ARG A 34 3.34 5.59 25.97
N ILE A 35 3.09 5.47 27.27
CA ILE A 35 2.86 4.17 27.91
C ILE A 35 1.54 3.59 27.44
N THR A 36 0.46 4.39 27.41
CA THR A 36 -0.84 3.90 26.90
C THR A 36 -0.77 3.52 25.44
N GLN A 37 -0.12 4.32 24.59
CA GLN A 37 -0.04 4.04 23.16
C GLN A 37 0.86 2.82 22.86
N ALA A 38 1.93 2.61 23.63
CA ALA A 38 2.79 1.44 23.50
C ALA A 38 2.12 0.16 24.02
N ASP A 39 1.38 0.23 25.13
CA ASP A 39 0.65 -0.91 25.69
C ASP A 39 -0.55 -1.28 24.79
N ASP A 40 -1.26 -0.28 24.26
CA ASP A 40 -2.33 -0.47 23.26
C ASP A 40 -1.76 -1.05 21.96
N TYR A 41 -0.56 -0.61 21.55
CA TYR A 41 0.14 -1.15 20.39
C TYR A 41 0.56 -2.61 20.60
N LEU A 42 1.17 -2.94 21.74
CA LEU A 42 1.58 -4.30 22.06
C LEU A 42 0.37 -5.23 22.18
N THR A 43 -0.69 -4.77 22.83
CA THR A 43 -1.96 -5.50 22.93
C THR A 43 -2.57 -5.70 21.54
N ALA A 44 -2.59 -4.66 20.71
CA ALA A 44 -3.03 -4.78 19.33
C ALA A 44 -2.15 -5.76 18.56
N GLN A 45 -0.82 -5.70 18.70
CA GLN A 45 0.09 -6.62 18.02
C GLN A 45 -0.12 -8.08 18.47
N GLU A 46 -0.26 -8.33 19.76
CA GLU A 46 -0.55 -9.67 20.32
C GLU A 46 -1.91 -10.19 19.89
N GLU A 47 -2.93 -9.33 19.88
CA GLU A 47 -4.20 -9.68 19.29
C GLU A 47 -4.07 -9.93 17.77
N TRP A 48 -3.13 -9.28 17.06
CA TRP A 48 -2.93 -9.48 15.61
C TRP A 48 -2.55 -10.91 15.43
N ASP A 49 -1.57 -11.30 16.24
CA ASP A 49 -1.01 -12.62 16.29
C ASP A 49 -2.05 -13.66 16.71
N ALA A 50 -3.02 -13.29 17.56
CA ALA A 50 -4.13 -14.17 17.94
C ALA A 50 -5.21 -14.35 16.83
N VAL A 51 -5.43 -13.35 15.98
CA VAL A 51 -6.37 -13.43 14.83
C VAL A 51 -5.82 -14.30 13.69
N GLN A 52 -4.53 -14.66 13.75
CA GLN A 52 -3.80 -15.51 12.78
C GLN A 52 -4.27 -16.97 12.69
N CYS A 53 -5.23 -17.41 13.52
CA CYS A 53 -5.73 -18.79 13.52
C CYS A 53 -6.90 -19.04 12.56
N VAL A 54 -7.36 -18.04 11.81
CA VAL A 54 -8.40 -18.24 10.78
C VAL A 54 -7.71 -18.59 9.46
N GLU A 55 -7.74 -19.88 9.08
CA GLU A 55 -7.24 -20.31 7.77
C GLU A 55 -7.93 -19.51 6.65
N PRO A 56 -7.19 -18.96 5.68
CA PRO A 56 -7.80 -18.35 4.51
C PRO A 56 -8.60 -19.41 3.77
N ILE A 57 -9.90 -19.18 3.59
CA ILE A 57 -10.75 -20.01 2.74
C ILE A 57 -10.31 -19.78 1.30
N ILE A 58 -9.30 -20.54 0.86
CA ILE A 58 -8.90 -20.62 -0.54
C ILE A 58 -10.10 -21.20 -1.28
N ARG A 59 -10.79 -20.39 -2.08
CA ARG A 59 -11.83 -20.85 -3.00
C ARG A 59 -11.20 -21.81 -4.01
N ARG A 60 -11.21 -23.10 -3.67
CA ARG A 60 -10.81 -24.18 -4.57
C ARG A 60 -11.87 -24.22 -5.68
N ASN A 61 -11.50 -23.76 -6.87
CA ASN A 61 -12.38 -23.74 -8.03
C ASN A 61 -12.61 -25.19 -8.50
N THR A 62 -13.53 -25.92 -7.85
CA THR A 62 -13.95 -27.24 -8.30
C THR A 62 -14.88 -27.08 -9.48
N ARG A 63 -14.31 -27.01 -10.68
CA ARG A 63 -15.05 -27.44 -11.88
C ARG A 63 -15.26 -28.94 -11.77
N SER A 64 -16.44 -29.31 -11.29
CA SER A 64 -17.01 -30.64 -11.38
C SER A 64 -17.24 -30.97 -12.86
N ASN A 65 -16.33 -31.72 -13.48
CA ASN A 65 -16.67 -32.53 -14.63
C ASN A 65 -17.13 -33.89 -14.10
N ASP A 66 -18.44 -33.99 -13.92
CA ASP A 66 -19.16 -35.23 -13.69
C ASP A 66 -19.14 -36.05 -14.98
N SER A 67 -18.44 -37.20 -14.97
CA SER A 67 -18.77 -38.33 -15.83
C SER A 67 -18.16 -39.62 -15.27
N SER A 68 -19.04 -40.43 -14.67
CA SER A 68 -18.76 -41.78 -14.20
C SER A 68 -18.47 -42.78 -15.35
N PRO A 69 -17.88 -43.96 -15.05
CA PRO A 69 -17.03 -44.71 -15.96
C PRO A 69 -17.75 -45.81 -16.75
N LYS A 70 -17.24 -46.15 -17.94
CA LYS A 70 -17.59 -47.40 -18.66
C LYS A 70 -16.41 -48.37 -18.66
N LYS A 71 -16.69 -49.56 -18.14
CA LYS A 71 -15.87 -50.78 -18.17
C LYS A 71 -15.71 -51.29 -19.60
N SER A 72 -14.53 -51.83 -19.94
CA SER A 72 -14.42 -52.96 -20.87
C SER A 72 -13.24 -53.86 -20.49
N ILE A 73 -13.58 -55.14 -20.35
CA ILE A 73 -12.71 -56.30 -20.13
C ILE A 73 -12.09 -56.71 -21.48
N GLY A 74 -10.83 -57.15 -21.49
CA GLY A 74 -10.17 -57.77 -22.65
C GLY A 74 -8.78 -58.33 -22.32
N SER A 75 -8.57 -59.61 -22.64
CA SER A 75 -7.56 -60.55 -22.14
C SER A 75 -6.10 -60.45 -22.64
N ILE A 76 -5.20 -60.89 -21.75
CA ILE A 76 -4.10 -61.88 -21.87
C ILE A 76 -3.13 -61.81 -23.08
N GLY A 77 -1.84 -61.67 -22.74
CA GLY A 77 -0.70 -62.08 -23.56
C GLY A 77 0.59 -62.16 -22.72
N SER A 78 0.99 -63.38 -22.37
CA SER A 78 2.19 -63.73 -21.60
C SER A 78 3.49 -63.48 -22.37
N ASN A 79 4.55 -63.05 -21.68
CA ASN A 79 5.91 -63.59 -21.82
C ASN A 79 6.78 -63.15 -20.63
N GLY A 80 7.43 -64.12 -19.99
CA GLY A 80 8.24 -63.92 -18.80
C GLY A 80 9.67 -63.51 -19.09
N SER A 81 10.31 -62.84 -18.12
CA SER A 81 11.69 -63.12 -17.72
C SER A 81 12.05 -62.43 -16.40
N CYS A 82 12.56 -63.26 -15.48
CA CYS A 82 13.56 -63.05 -14.44
C CYS A 82 13.51 -61.80 -13.52
N TYR A 83 13.32 -62.08 -12.23
CA TYR A 83 13.31 -61.17 -11.11
C TYR A 83 14.71 -60.60 -10.79
N SER A 84 14.81 -59.28 -10.68
CA SER A 84 15.79 -58.60 -9.83
C SER A 84 15.04 -57.63 -8.94
N ILE A 85 14.95 -57.95 -7.66
CA ILE A 85 14.36 -57.09 -6.62
C ILE A 85 15.30 -55.89 -6.45
N LYS A 86 15.00 -54.77 -7.10
CA LYS A 86 15.53 -53.46 -6.70
C LYS A 86 14.68 -52.99 -5.52
N GLN A 87 15.32 -52.77 -4.38
CA GLN A 87 14.71 -52.12 -3.22
C GLN A 87 14.03 -50.80 -3.65
N PRO A 88 12.84 -50.46 -3.14
CA PRO A 88 12.25 -49.15 -3.38
C PRO A 88 13.18 -48.10 -2.76
N GLN A 89 13.82 -47.31 -3.61
CA GLN A 89 14.41 -46.04 -3.16
C GLN A 89 13.24 -45.19 -2.63
N PRO A 90 13.32 -44.62 -1.41
CA PRO A 90 12.32 -43.66 -0.97
C PRO A 90 12.25 -42.54 -2.01
N PRO A 91 11.06 -41.97 -2.28
CA PRO A 91 10.99 -40.81 -3.15
C PRO A 91 11.97 -39.78 -2.61
N SER A 92 12.99 -39.47 -3.40
CA SER A 92 13.87 -38.34 -3.12
C SER A 92 12.96 -37.15 -2.85
N PRO A 93 13.10 -36.46 -1.70
CA PRO A 93 12.24 -35.35 -1.36
C PRO A 93 12.24 -34.38 -2.55
N PRO A 94 11.09 -33.79 -2.90
CA PRO A 94 11.06 -32.80 -3.96
C PRO A 94 12.17 -31.80 -3.66
N ASN A 95 13.05 -31.55 -4.64
CA ASN A 95 14.09 -30.54 -4.54
C ASN A 95 13.41 -29.22 -4.16
N LEU A 96 13.37 -28.90 -2.86
CA LEU A 96 12.89 -27.63 -2.35
C LEU A 96 14.02 -26.62 -2.51
N HIS A 97 14.41 -26.39 -3.75
CA HIS A 97 15.28 -25.29 -4.14
C HIS A 97 14.46 -24.34 -5.01
N SER A 98 13.44 -23.74 -4.42
CA SER A 98 12.92 -22.46 -4.89
C SER A 98 13.54 -21.41 -3.98
N ASN A 99 14.33 -20.48 -4.54
CA ASN A 99 14.93 -19.36 -3.82
C ASN A 99 13.87 -18.64 -2.97
N VAL A 100 13.75 -19.01 -1.69
CA VAL A 100 12.86 -18.37 -0.74
C VAL A 100 13.39 -16.96 -0.53
N ARG A 101 12.64 -15.97 -1.00
CA ARG A 101 12.98 -14.56 -0.82
C ARG A 101 12.25 -14.04 0.40
N ILE A 102 12.98 -13.26 1.19
CA ILE A 102 12.48 -12.60 2.40
C ILE A 102 12.96 -11.16 2.28
N SER A 103 12.19 -10.31 1.61
CA SER A 103 12.43 -8.88 1.65
C SER A 103 12.14 -8.32 3.05
N PRO A 104 12.92 -7.33 3.52
CA PRO A 104 12.63 -6.62 4.76
C PRO A 104 11.28 -5.90 4.67
N HIS A 105 10.64 -5.67 5.81
CA HIS A 105 9.47 -4.80 5.86
C HIS A 105 9.91 -3.35 5.60
N THR A 106 9.04 -2.59 4.95
CA THR A 106 9.15 -1.12 4.85
C THR A 106 8.04 -0.47 5.67
N ASP A 107 8.17 0.81 5.95
CA ASP A 107 7.16 1.61 6.62
C ASP A 107 6.85 2.90 5.84
N PHE A 108 5.93 3.70 6.37
CA PHE A 108 5.54 4.94 5.70
C PHE A 108 6.71 5.93 5.60
N ASP A 109 7.54 6.05 6.63
CA ASP A 109 8.60 7.06 6.69
C ASP A 109 9.70 6.77 5.67
N GLU A 110 10.11 5.51 5.53
CA GLU A 110 11.07 5.07 4.50
C GLU A 110 10.53 5.37 3.08
N VAL A 111 9.27 5.02 2.83
CA VAL A 111 8.65 5.23 1.52
C VAL A 111 8.44 6.71 1.22
N TRP A 112 8.08 7.49 2.24
CA TRP A 112 7.89 8.92 2.09
C TRP A 112 9.20 9.65 1.81
N ASP A 113 10.29 9.30 2.52
CA ASP A 113 11.63 9.85 2.28
C ASP A 113 12.13 9.52 0.86
N PHE A 114 11.85 8.31 0.35
CA PHE A 114 12.14 7.95 -1.02
C PHE A 114 11.49 8.90 -2.04
N PHE A 115 10.17 9.11 -1.94
CA PHE A 115 9.46 9.99 -2.88
C PHE A 115 9.80 11.47 -2.73
N MET A 116 10.16 11.91 -1.51
CA MET A 116 10.65 13.27 -1.27
C MET A 116 12.00 13.54 -1.96
N ARG A 117 12.83 12.51 -2.15
CA ARG A 117 14.15 12.62 -2.80
C ARG A 117 14.13 12.34 -4.30
N GLN A 118 13.09 11.68 -4.79
CA GLN A 118 12.95 11.32 -6.19
C GLN A 118 12.66 12.55 -7.07
N ASP A 119 13.24 12.60 -8.28
CA ASP A 119 12.89 13.62 -9.26
C ASP A 119 11.52 13.32 -9.90
N MET A 120 10.52 14.10 -9.48
CA MET A 120 9.14 14.00 -9.94
C MET A 120 8.80 15.04 -11.02
N SER A 121 9.79 15.81 -11.50
CA SER A 121 9.57 16.92 -12.44
C SER A 121 8.84 16.48 -13.71
N HIS A 122 9.10 15.24 -14.17
CA HIS A 122 8.48 14.64 -15.35
C HIS A 122 6.94 14.47 -15.27
N VAL A 123 6.35 14.42 -14.06
CA VAL A 123 4.88 14.32 -13.88
C VAL A 123 4.22 15.61 -13.43
N MET A 124 4.99 16.64 -13.05
CA MET A 124 4.45 17.87 -12.46
C MET A 124 3.54 18.66 -13.41
N ASP A 125 3.78 18.61 -14.72
CA ASP A 125 2.93 19.29 -15.71
C ASP A 125 1.57 18.58 -15.92
N VAL A 126 1.50 17.30 -15.57
CA VAL A 126 0.33 16.45 -15.79
C VAL A 126 -0.61 16.48 -14.58
N ILE A 127 -0.08 16.70 -13.37
CA ILE A 127 -0.92 16.71 -12.17
C ILE A 127 -2.00 17.80 -12.23
N ARG A 128 -3.15 17.48 -11.63
CA ARG A 128 -4.28 18.40 -11.47
C ARG A 128 -4.65 18.48 -9.99
N PRO A 129 -3.88 19.24 -9.19
CA PRO A 129 -4.01 19.24 -7.73
C PRO A 129 -5.20 20.05 -7.23
N THR A 130 -5.81 20.87 -8.09
CA THR A 130 -7.01 21.66 -7.80
C THR A 130 -8.03 21.45 -8.91
N MET A 131 -9.31 21.49 -8.55
CA MET A 131 -10.37 21.48 -9.54
C MET A 131 -10.72 22.91 -9.94
N GLU A 132 -10.40 23.26 -11.18
CA GLU A 132 -10.85 24.53 -11.77
C GLU A 132 -12.35 24.43 -12.12
N ARG A 133 -13.17 25.27 -11.50
CA ARG A 133 -14.58 25.46 -11.88
C ARG A 133 -14.70 26.82 -12.56
N ARG A 134 -15.24 26.83 -13.78
CA ARG A 134 -15.44 28.05 -14.58
C ARG A 134 -16.85 28.62 -14.41
N GLY A 135 -17.02 29.88 -14.80
CA GLY A 135 -18.31 30.58 -14.78
C GLY A 135 -18.85 30.84 -13.37
N VAL A 136 -20.18 30.86 -13.23
CA VAL A 136 -20.87 31.16 -11.96
C VAL A 136 -20.46 30.22 -10.83
N ASN A 137 -20.18 28.96 -11.12
CA ASN A 137 -19.71 27.98 -10.12
C ASN A 137 -18.32 28.33 -9.58
N GLY A 138 -17.47 28.94 -10.40
CA GLY A 138 -16.17 29.47 -9.95
C GLY A 138 -16.32 30.68 -9.03
N LEU A 139 -17.26 31.58 -9.34
CA LEU A 139 -17.54 32.75 -8.51
C LEU A 139 -18.14 32.36 -7.15
N ILE A 140 -19.13 31.46 -7.15
CA ILE A 140 -19.75 30.92 -5.92
C ILE A 140 -18.69 30.27 -5.03
N ARG A 141 -17.80 29.45 -5.60
CA ARG A 141 -16.71 28.81 -4.84
C ARG A 141 -15.66 29.80 -4.35
N THR A 142 -15.47 30.93 -5.01
CA THR A 142 -14.50 31.92 -4.52
C THR A 142 -15.01 32.61 -3.25
N ILE A 143 -16.32 32.83 -3.16
CA ILE A 143 -16.95 33.52 -2.02
C ILE A 143 -17.33 32.53 -0.90
N PHE A 144 -17.87 31.37 -1.26
CA PHE A 144 -18.42 30.38 -0.32
C PHE A 144 -17.67 29.04 -0.33
N GLY A 145 -16.56 28.95 -1.06
CA GLY A 145 -15.81 27.70 -1.15
C GLY A 145 -14.89 27.45 0.04
N PRO A 146 -14.24 26.29 0.06
CA PRO A 146 -13.39 25.89 1.16
C PRO A 146 -12.16 26.80 1.29
N LYS A 147 -11.59 26.82 2.50
CA LYS A 147 -10.36 27.59 2.80
C LYS A 147 -9.26 27.25 1.81
N LYS A 148 -8.42 28.23 1.45
CA LYS A 148 -7.21 27.97 0.68
C LYS A 148 -6.18 27.21 1.53
N LEU A 149 -5.42 26.33 0.91
CA LEU A 149 -4.31 25.64 1.56
C LEU A 149 -3.16 26.62 1.80
N LYS A 150 -2.48 26.51 2.96
CA LYS A 150 -1.29 27.33 3.26
C LYS A 150 -0.18 27.09 2.22
N PRO A 151 0.61 28.12 1.82
CA PRO A 151 1.65 27.99 0.81
C PRO A 151 2.68 26.89 1.10
N GLN A 152 3.05 26.72 2.37
CA GLN A 152 4.01 25.69 2.82
C GLN A 152 3.56 24.24 2.60
N LEU A 153 2.26 24.00 2.37
CA LEU A 153 1.70 22.67 2.14
C LEU A 153 1.50 22.36 0.64
N LEU A 154 1.81 23.31 -0.24
CA LEU A 154 1.58 23.14 -1.67
C LEU A 154 2.50 22.07 -2.26
N ASP A 155 3.75 22.01 -1.80
CA ASP A 155 4.74 21.06 -2.30
C ASP A 155 4.37 19.63 -1.90
N GLU A 156 4.03 19.41 -0.63
CA GLU A 156 3.54 18.12 -0.13
C GLU A 156 2.25 17.69 -0.85
N ARG A 157 1.28 18.60 -1.00
CA ARG A 157 0.06 18.31 -1.76
C ARG A 157 0.40 17.89 -3.19
N ASN A 158 1.29 18.62 -3.86
CA ASN A 158 1.67 18.33 -5.24
C ASN A 158 2.40 16.98 -5.34
N LEU A 159 3.26 16.65 -4.37
CA LEU A 159 3.91 15.35 -4.29
C LEU A 159 2.89 14.23 -4.18
N LEU A 160 1.85 14.36 -3.34
CA LEU A 160 0.77 13.36 -3.27
C LEU A 160 0.13 13.10 -4.64
N PHE A 161 -0.17 14.16 -5.41
CA PHE A 161 -0.70 14.00 -6.76
C PHE A 161 0.32 13.43 -7.75
N ALA A 162 1.62 13.72 -7.57
CA ALA A 162 2.69 13.19 -8.40
C ALA A 162 2.89 11.68 -8.16
N ILE A 163 2.95 11.24 -6.89
CA ILE A 163 2.97 9.82 -6.51
C ILE A 163 1.73 9.10 -7.05
N ALA A 164 0.57 9.77 -7.07
CA ALA A 164 -0.64 9.20 -7.65
C ALA A 164 -0.58 9.02 -9.18
N GLN A 165 0.38 9.64 -9.88
CA GLN A 165 0.69 9.36 -11.28
C GLN A 165 1.74 8.26 -11.47
N CYS A 166 2.50 7.90 -10.42
CA CYS A 166 3.48 6.84 -10.49
C CYS A 166 2.81 5.48 -10.61
N GLN A 167 3.10 4.79 -11.71
CA GLN A 167 2.72 3.40 -11.88
C GLN A 167 3.75 2.49 -11.21
N MET A 168 3.32 1.28 -10.88
CA MET A 168 4.22 0.28 -10.34
C MET A 168 5.27 -0.10 -11.37
N ASP A 169 6.53 0.13 -11.02
CA ASP A 169 7.69 -0.31 -11.78
C ASP A 169 8.36 -1.51 -11.10
N ASN A 170 8.51 -2.61 -11.84
CA ASN A 170 9.19 -3.81 -11.34
C ASN A 170 10.72 -3.64 -11.26
N SER A 171 11.28 -2.60 -11.90
CA SER A 171 12.70 -2.27 -11.82
C SER A 171 13.07 -1.54 -10.54
N GLU A 172 12.07 -0.93 -9.87
CA GLU A 172 12.22 -0.22 -8.61
C GLU A 172 11.94 -1.16 -7.42
N PRO A 173 12.96 -1.56 -6.64
CA PRO A 173 12.80 -2.54 -5.56
C PRO A 173 11.80 -2.10 -4.49
N LEU A 174 11.74 -0.80 -4.17
CA LEU A 174 10.86 -0.30 -3.11
C LEU A 174 9.38 -0.49 -3.47
N HIS A 175 8.99 -0.34 -4.73
CA HIS A 175 7.60 -0.56 -5.16
C HIS A 175 7.14 -1.99 -4.87
N LEU A 176 8.02 -2.97 -5.13
CA LEU A 176 7.76 -4.37 -4.81
C LEU A 176 7.78 -4.61 -3.30
N GLN A 177 8.70 -3.97 -2.57
CA GLN A 177 8.79 -4.10 -1.12
C GLN A 177 7.50 -3.65 -0.43
N ILE A 178 6.90 -2.54 -0.85
CA ILE A 178 5.60 -2.06 -0.32
C ILE A 178 4.51 -3.15 -0.49
N LEU A 179 4.38 -3.73 -1.69
CA LEU A 179 3.43 -4.81 -1.94
C LEU A 179 3.69 -6.04 -1.05
N GLN A 180 4.95 -6.44 -0.93
CA GLN A 180 5.32 -7.59 -0.09
C GLN A 180 5.01 -7.31 1.37
N THR A 181 5.30 -6.11 1.89
CA THR A 181 4.96 -5.74 3.26
C THR A 181 3.45 -5.81 3.50
N ILE A 182 2.64 -5.22 2.62
CA ILE A 182 1.16 -5.29 2.73
C ILE A 182 0.69 -6.75 2.76
N TYR A 183 1.19 -7.58 1.84
CA TYR A 183 0.82 -9.00 1.78
C TYR A 183 1.21 -9.76 3.04
N LYS A 184 2.46 -9.57 3.50
CA LYS A 184 2.99 -10.20 4.72
C LYS A 184 2.23 -9.79 5.96
N VAL A 185 1.90 -8.51 6.11
CA VAL A 185 1.12 -8.02 7.25
C VAL A 185 -0.24 -8.69 7.25
N LEU A 186 -0.99 -8.62 6.14
CA LEU A 186 -2.36 -9.14 6.06
C LEU A 186 -2.46 -10.67 6.19
N THR A 187 -1.51 -11.40 5.59
CA THR A 187 -1.53 -12.88 5.59
C THR A 187 -0.68 -13.51 6.69
N SER A 188 0.07 -12.69 7.43
CA SER A 188 1.03 -13.13 8.45
C SER A 188 2.13 -14.06 7.92
N THR A 189 2.35 -14.12 6.60
CA THR A 189 3.50 -14.82 6.03
C THR A 189 4.78 -14.01 6.23
N LYS A 190 5.91 -14.70 6.36
CA LYS A 190 7.25 -14.07 6.39
C LYS A 190 7.93 -14.10 5.02
N ILE A 191 7.44 -14.94 4.11
CA ILE A 191 8.05 -15.24 2.82
C ILE A 191 7.41 -14.35 1.75
N ASP A 192 8.22 -13.89 0.81
CA ASP A 192 7.72 -13.13 -0.33
C ASP A 192 6.83 -13.99 -1.22
N CYS A 193 5.74 -13.40 -1.69
CA CYS A 193 4.90 -13.99 -2.73
C CYS A 193 5.38 -13.58 -4.13
N PRO A 194 5.11 -14.38 -5.18
CA PRO A 194 5.42 -13.98 -6.55
C PRO A 194 4.77 -12.64 -6.93
N ARG A 195 5.42 -11.82 -7.76
CA ARG A 195 4.84 -10.54 -8.23
C ARG A 195 3.45 -10.69 -8.87
N TYR A 196 3.21 -11.81 -9.55
CA TYR A 196 1.96 -12.09 -10.23
C TYR A 196 1.37 -13.41 -9.74
N GLY A 197 0.04 -13.46 -9.59
CA GLY A 197 -0.69 -14.69 -9.28
C GLY A 197 -1.98 -14.46 -8.49
N SER A 198 -2.78 -15.51 -8.35
CA SER A 198 -4.10 -15.44 -7.72
C SER A 198 -4.05 -15.25 -6.20
N HIS A 199 -2.88 -15.26 -5.58
CA HIS A 199 -2.73 -15.02 -4.14
C HIS A 199 -3.09 -13.58 -3.76
N TRP A 200 -3.04 -12.63 -4.71
CA TRP A 200 -3.45 -11.25 -4.48
C TRP A 200 -4.96 -11.10 -4.20
N ASP A 201 -5.79 -12.03 -4.69
CA ASP A 201 -7.22 -12.07 -4.35
C ASP A 201 -7.44 -12.28 -2.85
N ALA A 202 -6.52 -12.97 -2.15
CA ALA A 202 -6.63 -13.26 -0.72
C ALA A 202 -6.54 -12.00 0.15
N VAL A 203 -5.89 -10.94 -0.34
CA VAL A 203 -5.84 -9.64 0.34
C VAL A 203 -6.80 -8.62 -0.30
N GLY A 204 -7.56 -9.03 -1.31
CA GLY A 204 -8.61 -8.21 -1.92
C GLY A 204 -8.15 -7.29 -3.04
N PHE A 205 -7.08 -7.62 -3.77
CA PHE A 205 -6.84 -7.06 -5.12
C PHE A 205 -7.72 -7.76 -6.16
N GLN A 206 -7.81 -7.21 -7.38
CA GLN A 206 -8.55 -7.82 -8.48
C GLN A 206 -7.60 -8.52 -9.46
N GLY A 207 -7.68 -9.85 -9.48
CA GLY A 207 -6.94 -10.66 -10.45
C GLY A 207 -5.47 -10.84 -10.08
N ASN A 208 -4.66 -11.22 -11.07
CA ASN A 208 -3.31 -11.71 -10.82
C ASN A 208 -2.25 -10.59 -10.72
N ASP A 209 -2.62 -9.33 -10.95
CA ASP A 209 -1.70 -8.19 -10.99
C ASP A 209 -2.28 -6.97 -10.24
N PRO A 210 -1.79 -6.69 -9.00
CA PRO A 210 -2.16 -5.51 -8.22
C PRO A 210 -2.00 -4.17 -8.96
N ALA A 211 -1.08 -4.06 -9.91
CA ALA A 211 -0.89 -2.80 -10.65
C ALA A 211 -2.13 -2.40 -11.46
N THR A 212 -3.00 -3.35 -11.80
CA THR A 212 -4.22 -3.08 -12.56
C THR A 212 -5.28 -2.33 -11.75
N ASP A 213 -5.31 -2.50 -10.42
CA ASP A 213 -6.18 -1.77 -9.51
C ASP A 213 -5.71 -0.33 -9.25
N LEU A 214 -4.41 -0.07 -9.40
CA LEU A 214 -3.77 1.21 -9.05
C LEU A 214 -3.94 2.31 -10.11
N ARG A 215 -4.56 2.03 -11.27
CA ARG A 215 -4.59 2.97 -12.42
C ARG A 215 -5.10 4.38 -12.10
N GLY A 216 -5.94 4.55 -11.08
CA GLY A 216 -6.50 5.86 -10.72
C GLY A 216 -5.84 6.56 -9.54
N VAL A 217 -4.96 5.87 -8.80
CA VAL A 217 -4.33 6.39 -7.57
C VAL A 217 -2.82 6.15 -7.52
N GLY A 218 -2.25 5.45 -8.50
CA GLY A 218 -0.83 5.11 -8.55
C GLY A 218 -0.35 4.40 -7.29
N LEU A 219 0.92 4.61 -6.97
CA LEU A 219 1.54 4.07 -5.76
C LEU A 219 0.99 4.68 -4.47
N LEU A 220 0.34 5.86 -4.54
CA LEU A 220 -0.26 6.48 -3.35
C LEU A 220 -1.32 5.55 -2.71
N GLY A 221 -2.04 4.76 -3.53
CA GLY A 221 -2.97 3.76 -3.03
C GLY A 221 -2.32 2.71 -2.14
N LEU A 222 -1.09 2.30 -2.48
CA LEU A 222 -0.32 1.36 -1.66
C LEU A 222 0.28 2.05 -0.43
N ILE A 223 0.74 3.30 -0.55
CA ILE A 223 1.31 4.05 0.59
C ILE A 223 0.26 4.27 1.68
N HIS A 224 -0.97 4.68 1.33
CA HIS A 224 -2.03 4.83 2.31
C HIS A 224 -2.42 3.48 2.95
N ALA A 225 -2.44 2.39 2.18
CA ALA A 225 -2.71 1.07 2.73
C ALA A 225 -1.59 0.61 3.66
N LEU A 226 -0.33 0.85 3.28
CA LEU A 226 0.84 0.59 4.12
C LEU A 226 0.70 1.34 5.44
N TYR A 227 0.48 2.66 5.41
CA TYR A 227 0.28 3.47 6.61
C TYR A 227 -0.84 2.90 7.50
N LEU A 228 -2.01 2.60 6.92
CA LEU A 228 -3.12 1.99 7.64
C LEU A 228 -2.69 0.70 8.37
N LEU A 229 -1.92 -0.14 7.70
CA LEU A 229 -1.55 -1.48 8.15
C LEU A 229 -0.31 -1.54 9.05
N THR A 230 0.56 -0.54 9.03
CA THR A 230 1.83 -0.58 9.76
C THR A 230 1.97 0.51 10.82
N HIS A 231 1.19 1.58 10.75
CA HIS A 231 1.29 2.68 11.70
C HIS A 231 0.52 2.38 13.00
N GLU A 232 1.15 2.62 14.15
CA GLU A 232 0.61 2.29 15.48
C GLU A 232 -0.82 2.84 15.71
N ALA A 233 -1.05 4.10 15.35
CA ALA A 233 -2.32 4.78 15.54
C ALA A 233 -3.47 4.25 14.67
N THR A 234 -3.18 3.60 13.53
CA THR A 234 -4.20 3.12 12.59
C THR A 234 -4.32 1.60 12.57
N LEU A 235 -3.32 0.89 13.10
CA LEU A 235 -3.31 -0.56 13.16
C LEU A 235 -4.58 -1.10 13.85
N PRO A 236 -5.05 -0.59 15.01
CA PRO A 236 -6.32 -1.03 15.61
C PRO A 236 -7.50 -1.04 14.63
N LEU A 237 -7.69 0.08 13.91
CA LEU A 237 -8.74 0.23 12.90
C LEU A 237 -8.56 -0.75 11.72
N ALA A 238 -7.32 -0.91 11.24
CA ALA A 238 -7.04 -1.81 10.13
C ALA A 238 -7.48 -3.25 10.42
N ARG A 239 -7.38 -3.68 11.67
CA ARG A 239 -7.77 -5.03 12.12
C ARG A 239 -9.26 -5.22 12.10
N ASP A 240 -10.01 -4.24 12.60
CA ASP A 240 -11.46 -4.29 12.62
C ASP A 240 -12.00 -4.34 11.19
N ILE A 241 -11.42 -3.54 10.30
CA ILE A 241 -11.76 -3.56 8.87
C ILE A 241 -11.37 -4.91 8.25
N TYR A 242 -10.19 -5.47 8.56
CA TYR A 242 -9.76 -6.76 8.03
C TYR A 242 -10.67 -7.91 8.49
N LYS A 243 -10.99 -7.98 9.79
CA LYS A 243 -11.95 -8.94 10.34
C LYS A 243 -13.30 -8.83 9.65
N LEU A 244 -13.81 -7.60 9.51
CA LEU A 244 -15.08 -7.35 8.83
C LEU A 244 -15.05 -7.74 7.34
N SER A 245 -13.93 -7.53 6.66
CA SER A 245 -13.76 -7.89 5.25
C SER A 245 -13.81 -9.40 4.99
N HIS A 246 -13.58 -10.22 6.03
CA HIS A 246 -13.64 -11.69 6.00
C HIS A 246 -14.87 -12.26 6.70
N ASP A 247 -15.75 -11.41 7.24
CA ASP A 247 -17.00 -11.84 7.86
C ASP A 247 -17.97 -12.42 6.83
N GLN A 248 -18.77 -13.42 7.25
CA GLN A 248 -19.68 -14.14 6.36
C GLN A 248 -20.79 -13.28 5.77
N VAL A 249 -21.15 -12.17 6.43
CA VAL A 249 -22.24 -11.28 6.00
C VAL A 249 -21.70 -10.11 5.19
N SER A 250 -20.57 -9.53 5.61
CA SER A 250 -20.08 -8.27 5.05
C SER A 250 -19.08 -8.42 3.90
N GLN A 251 -18.46 -9.60 3.76
CA GLN A 251 -17.30 -9.89 2.91
C GLN A 251 -17.03 -8.90 1.76
N PHE A 252 -15.88 -8.22 1.78
CA PHE A 252 -15.49 -7.27 0.74
C PHE A 252 -13.98 -7.30 0.45
N PRO A 253 -13.56 -6.93 -0.77
CA PRO A 253 -12.14 -6.88 -1.13
C PRO A 253 -11.43 -5.70 -0.44
N LEU A 254 -10.67 -5.97 0.62
CA LEU A 254 -10.03 -4.94 1.46
C LEU A 254 -9.15 -3.97 0.64
N MET A 255 -8.21 -4.48 -0.15
CA MET A 255 -7.29 -3.60 -0.89
C MET A 255 -8.01 -2.72 -1.92
N VAL A 256 -9.03 -3.23 -2.61
CA VAL A 256 -9.91 -2.41 -3.48
C VAL A 256 -10.61 -1.30 -2.69
N LEU A 257 -11.08 -1.58 -1.47
CA LEU A 257 -11.66 -0.55 -0.60
C LEU A 257 -10.63 0.53 -0.26
N CYS A 258 -9.43 0.16 0.20
CA CYS A 258 -8.36 1.11 0.53
C CYS A 258 -7.96 1.99 -0.67
N ILE A 259 -7.89 1.40 -1.87
CA ILE A 259 -7.63 2.11 -3.12
C ILE A 259 -8.76 3.11 -3.44
N ASN A 260 -10.02 2.71 -3.25
CA ASN A 260 -11.16 3.60 -3.47
C ASN A 260 -11.21 4.75 -2.44
N VAL A 261 -10.88 4.48 -1.18
CA VAL A 261 -10.73 5.51 -0.16
C VAL A 261 -9.64 6.50 -0.57
N THR A 262 -8.49 6.03 -1.06
CA THR A 262 -7.43 6.91 -1.57
C THR A 262 -7.91 7.78 -2.72
N ARG A 263 -8.70 7.23 -3.64
CA ARG A 263 -9.29 8.00 -4.75
C ARG A 263 -10.21 9.11 -4.22
N ILE A 264 -11.04 8.81 -3.23
CA ILE A 264 -11.93 9.78 -2.58
C ILE A 264 -11.08 10.86 -1.88
N SER A 265 -10.01 10.48 -1.16
CA SER A 265 -9.09 11.42 -0.51
C SER A 265 -8.42 12.37 -1.50
N LEU A 266 -7.95 11.88 -2.64
CA LEU A 266 -7.40 12.73 -3.71
C LEU A 266 -8.45 13.71 -4.25
N GLN A 267 -9.71 13.25 -4.41
CA GLN A 267 -10.79 14.11 -4.89
C GLN A 267 -11.17 15.19 -3.86
N THR A 268 -11.28 14.83 -2.59
CA THR A 268 -11.61 15.79 -1.52
C THR A 268 -10.47 16.81 -1.31
N LEU A 269 -9.21 16.38 -1.45
CA LEU A 269 -8.04 17.26 -1.47
C LEU A 269 -8.08 18.22 -2.67
N ARG A 270 -8.39 17.71 -3.87
CA ARG A 270 -8.54 18.52 -5.09
C ARG A 270 -9.66 19.55 -4.98
N GLU A 271 -10.73 19.20 -4.28
CA GLU A 271 -11.85 20.08 -3.97
C GLU A 271 -11.55 21.09 -2.86
N GLY A 272 -10.45 20.92 -2.13
CA GLY A 272 -10.03 21.76 -1.01
C GLY A 272 -10.78 21.48 0.29
N LEU A 273 -11.58 20.41 0.36
CA LEU A 273 -12.39 20.08 1.53
C LEU A 273 -11.53 19.74 2.75
N LEU A 274 -10.31 19.25 2.53
CA LEU A 274 -9.35 18.92 3.58
C LEU A 274 -8.55 20.13 4.08
N ASN A 275 -8.52 21.25 3.33
CA ASN A 275 -7.64 22.39 3.61
C ASN A 275 -7.83 22.98 5.01
N LYS A 276 -9.06 22.99 5.53
CA LYS A 276 -9.33 23.51 6.88
C LYS A 276 -8.57 22.70 7.94
N ARG A 277 -8.60 21.37 7.84
CA ARG A 277 -7.92 20.47 8.78
C ARG A 277 -6.41 20.47 8.55
N SER A 278 -5.96 20.38 7.30
CA SER A 278 -4.53 20.45 6.96
C SER A 278 -3.87 21.74 7.48
N ASN A 279 -4.59 22.88 7.40
CA ASN A 279 -4.07 24.14 7.91
C ASN A 279 -4.00 24.19 9.46
N SER A 280 -4.84 23.44 10.18
CA SER A 280 -4.88 23.46 11.65
C SER A 280 -3.84 22.55 12.29
N GLU A 281 -3.50 21.42 11.66
CA GLU A 281 -2.50 20.45 12.16
C GLU A 281 -1.05 20.98 12.08
N GLN A 282 -0.85 22.12 11.43
CA GLN A 282 0.44 22.77 11.23
C GLN A 282 0.68 23.95 12.20
N ASN A 283 -0.20 24.15 13.17
CA ASN A 283 -0.10 25.18 14.21
C ASN A 283 0.24 24.52 15.55
#